data_AF-A0AAD5F7B2-F1
#
_entry.id   AF-A0AAD5F7B2-F1
#
_cell.length_a   1.000
_cell.length_b   1.000
_cell.length_c   1.000
_cell.angle_alpha   90.00
_cell.angle_beta   90.00
_cell.angle_gamma   90.00
#
_symmetry.space_group_name_H-M   'P 1'
#
loop_
_entity.id
_entity.type
_entity.pdbx_description
1 polymer ?
#
loop_
_entity_poly.entity_id
_entity_poly.type
_entity_poly.pdbx_seq_one_letter_code
_entity_poly.pdbx_strand_id
1 'polypeptide(L)'
;MSVERIPFGEQISNFQSTLDQITDNLGADDVAQAINCIFFVGMGNNYYLNNYLMPNYPKRTQFNAPQFSDLLKVKCISRAYPSISFLQFPCVENKITLIPISVLAIASDFTRNDPHVRLALQEISKSSAIRAFIIDIFCSSALTMAKELGIPTYYFYTSSAGALAVFLYFQKIGEQTTNSFKDLTETVFEFPGLKSPLNAPHMPEPMLDRDDPAYWDMVYFCTHLPKSNGIIANTFEELEPPAVLKAIAGGLCVPDAPTPYVHYIGPLISEEKEFGDSAEAEDCLSWLDQQPSRSVVFLCFGNR
;
A
#
# COMPACT_ATOMS: atom_id res chain seq x y z
N MET A 1 -24.93 8.03 2.73
CA MET A 1 -23.97 8.73 1.84
C MET A 1 -23.52 7.70 0.82
N SER A 2 -23.80 7.92 -0.47
CA SER A 2 -23.14 7.14 -1.52
C SER A 2 -21.70 7.61 -1.58
N VAL A 3 -20.75 6.72 -1.34
CA VAL A 3 -19.34 7.01 -1.60
C VAL A 3 -19.21 7.09 -3.13
N GLU A 4 -19.12 8.30 -3.65
CA GLU A 4 -18.97 8.54 -5.08
C GLU A 4 -17.60 8.03 -5.53
N ARG A 5 -17.55 7.32 -6.65
CA ARG A 5 -16.29 6.74 -7.15
C ARG A 5 -15.51 7.80 -7.89
N ILE A 6 -14.23 7.96 -7.55
CA ILE A 6 -13.31 8.82 -8.29
C ILE A 6 -12.88 8.09 -9.58
N PRO A 7 -13.22 8.58 -10.79
CA PRO A 7 -12.81 7.97 -12.05
C PRO A 7 -11.29 7.92 -12.19
N PHE A 8 -10.74 6.96 -12.94
CA PHE A 8 -9.28 6.78 -13.00
C PHE A 8 -8.52 8.03 -13.47
N GLY A 9 -9.12 8.82 -14.38
CA GLY A 9 -8.56 10.12 -14.79
C GLY A 9 -8.45 11.11 -13.64
N GLU A 10 -9.44 11.18 -12.76
CA GLU A 10 -9.41 12.04 -11.57
C GLU A 10 -8.45 11.49 -10.51
N GLN A 11 -8.28 10.17 -10.41
CA GLN A 11 -7.21 9.58 -9.57
C GLN A 11 -5.82 10.04 -10.03
N ILE A 12 -5.57 10.05 -11.35
CA ILE A 12 -4.32 10.60 -11.92
C ILE A 12 -4.20 12.09 -11.57
N SER A 13 -5.28 12.87 -11.68
CA SER A 13 -5.28 14.28 -11.27
C SER A 13 -4.99 14.47 -9.78
N ASN A 14 -5.48 13.60 -8.90
CA ASN A 14 -5.18 13.65 -7.47
C ASN A 14 -3.69 13.39 -7.20
N PHE A 15 -3.09 12.42 -7.90
CA PHE A 15 -1.64 12.20 -7.84
C PHE A 15 -0.85 13.40 -8.39
N GLN A 16 -1.30 13.99 -9.51
CA GLN A 16 -0.66 15.19 -10.07
C GLN A 16 -0.75 16.37 -9.11
N SER A 17 -1.93 16.64 -8.52
CA SER A 17 -2.10 17.71 -7.54
C SER A 17 -1.22 17.49 -6.30
N THR A 18 -1.07 16.24 -5.86
CA THR A 18 -0.17 15.88 -4.77
C THR A 18 1.29 16.18 -5.15
N LEU A 19 1.70 15.87 -6.39
CA LEU A 19 3.02 16.22 -6.89
C LEU A 19 3.23 17.74 -6.94
N ASP A 20 2.22 18.50 -7.39
CA ASP A 20 2.29 19.96 -7.47
C ASP A 20 2.48 20.55 -6.06
N GLN A 21 1.72 20.07 -5.07
CA GLN A 21 1.90 20.45 -3.65
C GLN A 21 3.30 20.11 -3.12
N ILE A 22 3.83 18.92 -3.47
CA ILE A 22 5.20 18.53 -3.10
C ILE A 22 6.22 19.47 -3.74
N THR A 23 5.98 19.87 -5.00
CA THR A 23 6.88 20.73 -5.78
C THR A 23 6.86 22.18 -5.30
N ASP A 24 5.70 22.73 -4.97
CA ASP A 24 5.54 24.10 -4.45
C ASP A 24 6.28 24.30 -3.12
N ASN A 25 6.37 23.24 -2.30
CA ASN A 25 7.13 23.24 -1.06
C ASN A 25 8.66 23.26 -1.28
N LEU A 26 9.16 23.05 -2.50
CA LEU A 26 10.59 23.00 -2.85
C LEU A 26 11.16 24.30 -3.44
N GLY A 27 10.34 25.33 -3.69
CA GLY A 27 10.79 26.68 -4.08
C GLY A 27 10.81 26.98 -5.59
N ALA A 28 10.49 28.22 -5.97
CA ALA A 28 10.04 28.62 -7.32
C ALA A 28 11.08 28.58 -8.46
N ASP A 29 12.38 28.68 -8.18
CA ASP A 29 13.43 28.70 -9.22
C ASP A 29 13.72 27.30 -9.80
N ASP A 30 13.43 26.23 -9.04
CA ASP A 30 13.56 24.84 -9.48
C ASP A 30 12.35 24.35 -10.31
N VAL A 31 11.24 25.09 -10.29
CA VAL A 31 9.95 24.75 -10.93
C VAL A 31 9.96 25.00 -12.43
N ALA A 32 10.75 25.98 -12.92
CA ALA A 32 10.82 26.30 -14.35
C ALA A 32 11.46 25.18 -15.20
N GLN A 33 12.07 24.16 -14.57
CA GLN A 33 12.67 22.99 -15.23
C GLN A 33 11.92 21.65 -14.93
N ALA A 34 10.75 21.68 -14.27
CA ALA A 34 10.29 20.56 -13.41
C ALA A 34 9.13 19.65 -13.88
N ILE A 35 8.75 19.63 -15.15
CA ILE A 35 7.70 18.70 -15.60
C ILE A 35 8.39 17.62 -16.44
N ASN A 36 8.42 16.37 -15.95
CA ASN A 36 8.48 15.10 -16.71
C ASN A 36 9.06 13.97 -15.85
N CYS A 37 8.24 13.32 -15.02
CA CYS A 37 8.26 11.87 -14.65
C CYS A 37 8.02 11.60 -13.16
N ILE A 38 7.04 10.74 -12.88
CA ILE A 38 6.76 10.09 -11.58
C ILE A 38 6.97 8.59 -11.77
N PHE A 39 7.61 7.94 -10.80
CA PHE A 39 7.75 6.48 -10.80
C PHE A 39 7.00 5.87 -9.61
N PHE A 40 6.07 4.97 -9.92
CA PHE A 40 5.26 4.25 -8.95
C PHE A 40 5.64 2.77 -8.96
N VAL A 41 6.02 2.24 -7.80
CA VAL A 41 6.16 0.80 -7.58
C VAL A 41 5.10 0.40 -6.56
N GLY A 42 3.90 0.12 -7.08
CA GLY A 42 2.84 -0.52 -6.32
C GLY A 42 2.88 -2.02 -6.53
N MET A 43 2.92 -2.78 -5.45
CA MET A 43 2.36 -4.11 -5.50
C MET A 43 0.84 -3.97 -5.47
N GLY A 44 0.20 -4.49 -6.51
CA GLY A 44 -1.24 -4.47 -6.62
C GLY A 44 -1.88 -5.02 -5.34
N ASN A 45 -3.10 -4.55 -5.06
CA ASN A 45 -4.07 -5.07 -4.09
C ASN A 45 -3.69 -6.50 -3.67
N ASN A 46 -3.55 -6.81 -2.36
CA ASN A 46 -3.07 -8.04 -1.66
C ASN A 46 -3.10 -9.39 -2.44
N TYR A 47 -3.93 -9.49 -3.46
CA TYR A 47 -3.98 -10.43 -4.58
C TYR A 47 -2.68 -10.65 -5.38
N TYR A 48 -1.80 -9.65 -5.60
CA TYR A 48 -0.55 -9.87 -6.37
C TYR A 48 0.40 -10.82 -5.65
N LEU A 49 0.64 -10.55 -4.36
CA LEU A 49 1.51 -11.29 -3.46
C LEU A 49 1.11 -12.77 -3.41
N ASN A 50 -0.18 -13.03 -3.22
CA ASN A 50 -0.71 -14.38 -3.08
C ASN A 50 -0.78 -15.16 -4.41
N ASN A 51 -0.75 -14.50 -5.57
CA ASN A 51 -0.84 -15.17 -6.89
C ASN A 51 0.54 -15.46 -7.49
N TYR A 52 1.54 -14.63 -7.21
CA TYR A 52 2.83 -14.67 -7.89
C TYR A 52 3.94 -15.34 -7.10
N LEU A 53 3.96 -15.16 -5.77
CA LEU A 53 5.04 -15.64 -4.90
C LEU A 53 4.72 -16.99 -4.22
N MET A 54 3.52 -17.54 -4.43
CA MET A 54 2.99 -18.70 -3.70
C MET A 54 2.36 -19.77 -4.63
N PRO A 55 3.16 -20.60 -5.34
CA PRO A 55 2.64 -21.63 -6.25
C PRO A 55 1.87 -22.77 -5.54
N ASN A 56 2.04 -22.94 -4.22
CA ASN A 56 1.53 -24.07 -3.45
C ASN A 56 0.24 -23.77 -2.63
N TYR A 57 -0.37 -22.60 -2.81
CA TYR A 57 -1.62 -22.27 -2.11
C TYR A 57 -2.83 -22.69 -2.98
N PRO A 58 -3.79 -23.46 -2.44
CA PRO A 58 -4.98 -23.86 -3.19
C PRO A 58 -5.88 -22.65 -3.41
N LYS A 59 -5.84 -22.10 -4.62
CA LYS A 59 -6.74 -21.03 -5.06
C LYS A 59 -7.63 -21.50 -6.19
N ARG A 60 -8.78 -20.83 -6.34
CA ARG A 60 -9.68 -21.02 -7.49
C ARG A 60 -9.03 -20.64 -8.83
N THR A 61 -8.00 -19.78 -8.83
CA THR A 61 -7.28 -19.35 -10.04
C THR A 61 -5.84 -18.95 -9.72
N GLN A 62 -4.87 -19.42 -10.50
CA GLN A 62 -3.46 -18.98 -10.48
C GLN A 62 -3.16 -18.22 -11.78
N PHE A 63 -2.47 -17.08 -11.70
CA PHE A 63 -2.13 -16.26 -12.87
C PHE A 63 -0.61 -16.19 -13.03
N ASN A 64 -0.09 -16.48 -14.23
CA ASN A 64 1.31 -16.22 -14.60
C ASN A 64 1.53 -14.73 -14.91
N ALA A 65 2.79 -14.28 -15.07
CA ALA A 65 3.11 -12.85 -15.20
C ALA A 65 2.38 -12.20 -16.37
N PRO A 66 2.37 -12.82 -17.56
CA PRO A 66 1.56 -12.34 -18.68
C PRO A 66 0.09 -12.20 -18.32
N GLN A 67 -0.52 -13.21 -17.70
CA GLN A 67 -1.93 -13.19 -17.30
C GLN A 67 -2.22 -12.12 -16.24
N PHE A 68 -1.31 -11.89 -15.28
CA PHE A 68 -1.46 -10.85 -14.29
C PHE A 68 -1.25 -9.44 -14.87
N SER A 69 -0.32 -9.29 -15.82
CA SER A 69 -0.11 -8.05 -16.57
C SER A 69 -1.32 -7.70 -17.43
N ASP A 70 -1.94 -8.70 -18.06
CA ASP A 70 -3.20 -8.54 -18.78
C ASP A 70 -4.37 -8.20 -17.81
N LEU A 71 -4.41 -8.79 -16.60
CA LEU A 71 -5.37 -8.41 -15.54
C LEU A 71 -5.20 -6.97 -15.03
N LEU A 72 -3.96 -6.51 -14.90
CA LEU A 72 -3.65 -5.12 -14.58
C LEU A 72 -3.94 -4.16 -15.73
N LYS A 73 -4.43 -4.68 -16.87
CA LYS A 73 -4.71 -3.92 -18.09
C LYS A 73 -3.50 -3.08 -18.53
N VAL A 74 -2.27 -3.55 -18.29
CA VAL A 74 -1.02 -2.79 -18.55
C VAL A 74 -1.02 -2.21 -19.96
N LYS A 75 -1.35 -3.02 -20.97
CA LYS A 75 -1.44 -2.59 -22.36
C LYS A 75 -2.53 -1.55 -22.61
N CYS A 76 -3.67 -1.62 -21.91
CA CYS A 76 -4.74 -0.64 -22.07
C CYS A 76 -4.37 0.68 -21.40
N ILE A 77 -3.81 0.63 -20.19
CA ILE A 77 -3.36 1.82 -19.45
C ILE A 77 -2.26 2.52 -20.23
N SER A 78 -1.22 1.82 -20.70
CA SER A 78 -0.16 2.44 -21.50
C SER A 78 -0.65 3.03 -22.83
N ARG A 79 -1.74 2.50 -23.41
CA ARG A 79 -2.36 3.09 -24.62
C ARG A 79 -3.19 4.32 -24.28
N ALA A 80 -3.97 4.28 -23.21
CA ALA A 80 -4.85 5.37 -22.79
C ALA A 80 -4.08 6.54 -22.17
N TYR A 81 -2.95 6.25 -21.52
CA TYR A 81 -2.13 7.21 -20.79
C TYR A 81 -0.66 7.07 -21.22
N PRO A 82 -0.25 7.73 -22.31
CA PRO A 82 1.13 7.66 -22.83
C PRO A 82 2.20 8.14 -21.84
N SER A 83 1.82 8.91 -20.82
CA SER A 83 2.68 9.32 -19.71
C SER A 83 2.97 8.21 -18.70
N ILE A 84 2.27 7.06 -18.77
CA ILE A 84 2.43 5.92 -17.86
C ILE A 84 3.12 4.76 -18.58
N SER A 85 4.34 4.47 -18.16
CA SER A 85 5.13 3.32 -18.61
C SER A 85 5.27 2.27 -17.51
N PHE A 86 5.24 0.99 -17.88
CA PHE A 86 5.44 -0.12 -16.95
C PHE A 86 6.79 -0.78 -17.21
N LEU A 87 7.55 -1.01 -16.14
CA LEU A 87 8.77 -1.80 -16.16
C LEU A 87 8.53 -3.11 -15.40
N GLN A 88 8.76 -4.24 -16.07
CA GLN A 88 8.60 -5.55 -15.45
C GLN A 88 9.94 -6.08 -14.97
N PHE A 89 10.03 -6.42 -13.69
CA PHE A 89 11.19 -7.09 -13.11
C PHE A 89 11.12 -8.60 -13.32
N PRO A 90 12.29 -9.28 -13.41
CA PRO A 90 12.32 -10.72 -13.54
C PRO A 90 11.72 -11.40 -12.30
N CYS A 91 11.19 -12.61 -12.49
CA CYS A 91 10.82 -13.47 -11.37
C CYS A 91 12.10 -13.91 -10.65
N VAL A 92 12.22 -13.63 -9.36
CA VAL A 92 13.35 -14.09 -8.55
C VAL A 92 12.93 -15.34 -7.78
N GLU A 93 13.58 -16.48 -8.01
CA GLU A 93 13.20 -17.76 -7.40
C GLU A 93 13.19 -17.69 -5.86
N ASN A 94 12.07 -18.01 -5.22
CA ASN A 94 11.98 -18.10 -3.76
C ASN A 94 12.86 -19.23 -3.25
N LYS A 95 13.91 -18.90 -2.49
CA LYS A 95 14.78 -19.89 -1.81
C LYS A 95 14.23 -20.27 -0.43
N ILE A 96 12.91 -20.23 -0.25
CA ILE A 96 12.31 -20.43 1.06
C ILE A 96 12.38 -21.90 1.44
N THR A 97 13.27 -22.16 2.39
CA THR A 97 13.56 -23.44 3.06
C THR A 97 12.44 -23.84 4.00
N LEU A 98 11.91 -25.07 3.83
CA LEU A 98 11.40 -26.08 4.78
C LEU A 98 10.68 -25.70 6.12
N ILE A 99 10.42 -24.42 6.43
CA ILE A 99 9.78 -23.96 7.67
C ILE A 99 8.43 -23.34 7.31
N PRO A 100 7.35 -23.62 8.06
CA PRO A 100 6.07 -22.93 7.89
C PRO A 100 6.22 -21.46 8.29
N ILE A 101 6.21 -20.56 7.31
CA ILE A 101 6.17 -19.11 7.49
C ILE A 101 4.82 -18.56 7.00
N SER A 102 4.40 -17.42 7.52
CA SER A 102 3.15 -16.77 7.13
C SER A 102 3.11 -16.37 5.64
N VAL A 103 1.89 -16.23 5.12
CA VAL A 103 1.62 -15.68 3.78
C VAL A 103 2.26 -14.30 3.60
N LEU A 104 2.27 -13.51 4.69
CA LEU A 104 2.80 -12.15 4.67
C LEU A 104 4.33 -12.13 4.71
N ALA A 105 4.99 -13.12 5.29
CA ALA A 105 6.45 -13.28 5.18
C ALA A 105 6.87 -13.57 3.73
N ILE A 106 6.10 -14.40 3.02
CA ILE A 106 6.35 -14.66 1.60
C ILE A 106 6.09 -13.40 0.77
N ALA A 107 5.09 -12.61 1.16
CA ALA A 107 4.76 -11.37 0.48
C ALA A 107 5.86 -10.30 0.59
N SER A 108 6.53 -10.24 1.73
CA SER A 108 7.65 -9.33 2.00
C SER A 108 8.94 -9.68 1.24
N ASP A 109 8.98 -10.79 0.48
CA ASP A 109 10.15 -11.23 -0.28
C ASP A 109 10.51 -10.31 -1.49
N PHE A 110 9.85 -9.15 -1.59
CA PHE A 110 10.16 -8.07 -2.53
C PHE A 110 11.59 -7.55 -2.41
N THR A 111 12.19 -7.59 -1.22
CA THR A 111 13.59 -7.16 -0.98
C THR A 111 14.58 -7.80 -1.97
N ARG A 112 14.22 -8.96 -2.54
CA ARG A 112 15.01 -9.67 -3.55
C ARG A 112 15.02 -8.99 -4.92
N ASN A 113 14.07 -8.12 -5.20
CA ASN A 113 14.04 -7.27 -6.39
C ASN A 113 14.78 -5.93 -6.19
N ASP A 114 15.25 -5.61 -4.98
CA ASP A 114 15.97 -4.36 -4.72
C ASP A 114 17.11 -4.09 -5.71
N PRO A 115 17.94 -5.07 -6.13
CA PRO A 115 18.97 -4.83 -7.14
C PRO A 115 18.38 -4.40 -8.49
N HIS A 116 17.26 -5.00 -8.90
CA HIS A 116 16.59 -4.66 -10.17
C HIS A 116 15.94 -3.27 -10.10
N VAL A 117 15.32 -2.94 -8.98
CA VAL A 117 14.76 -1.60 -8.72
C VAL A 117 15.87 -0.56 -8.73
N ARG A 118 17.00 -0.82 -8.06
CA ARG A 118 18.16 0.08 -8.05
C ARG A 118 18.69 0.34 -9.45
N LEU A 119 18.90 -0.72 -10.24
CA LEU A 119 19.37 -0.59 -11.62
C LEU A 119 18.38 0.20 -12.48
N ALA A 120 17.08 -0.04 -12.32
CA ALA A 120 16.05 0.71 -13.03
C ALA A 120 16.08 2.21 -12.67
N LEU A 121 16.11 2.55 -11.38
CA LEU A 121 16.19 3.95 -10.93
C LEU A 121 17.46 4.62 -11.45
N GLN A 122 18.59 3.92 -11.46
CA GLN A 122 19.85 4.43 -12.02
C GLN A 122 19.76 4.65 -13.53
N GLU A 123 19.17 3.72 -14.27
CA GLU A 123 19.01 3.83 -15.72
C GLU A 123 18.09 5.00 -16.09
N ILE A 124 16.95 5.10 -15.41
CA ILE A 124 16.02 6.22 -15.57
C ILE A 124 16.71 7.55 -15.28
N SER A 125 17.48 7.60 -14.19
CA SER A 125 18.23 8.81 -13.77
C SER A 125 19.24 9.31 -14.81
N LYS A 126 19.67 8.48 -15.76
CA LYS A 126 20.55 8.90 -16.86
C LYS A 126 19.83 9.79 -17.89
N SER A 127 18.52 9.66 -18.01
CA SER A 127 17.71 10.32 -19.04
C SER A 127 16.68 11.29 -18.48
N SER A 128 16.27 11.11 -17.22
CA SER A 128 15.17 11.86 -16.58
C SER A 128 15.48 12.11 -15.11
N ALA A 129 15.08 13.28 -14.60
CA ALA A 129 15.14 13.56 -13.16
C ALA A 129 13.97 12.88 -12.45
N ILE A 130 14.25 12.01 -11.48
CA ILE A 130 13.22 11.31 -10.69
C ILE A 130 12.76 12.25 -9.55
N ARG A 131 11.53 12.74 -9.64
CA ARG A 131 10.97 13.71 -8.66
C ARG A 131 10.33 13.06 -7.45
N ALA A 132 9.73 11.88 -7.65
CA ALA A 132 9.13 11.10 -6.58
C ALA A 132 9.23 9.62 -6.92
N PHE A 133 9.54 8.84 -5.90
CA PHE A 133 9.49 7.40 -5.90
C PHE A 133 8.42 6.95 -4.91
N ILE A 134 7.32 6.40 -5.43
CA ILE A 134 6.16 6.04 -4.60
C ILE A 134 6.17 4.53 -4.38
N ILE A 135 6.19 4.10 -3.12
CA ILE A 135 6.34 2.71 -2.71
C ILE A 135 5.16 2.24 -1.84
N ASP A 136 4.81 0.96 -1.96
CA ASP A 136 3.89 0.28 -1.05
C ASP A 136 4.57 -0.11 0.29
N ILE A 137 3.79 -0.50 1.30
CA ILE A 137 4.29 -0.92 2.63
C ILE A 137 5.30 -2.09 2.56
N PHE A 138 5.10 -3.04 1.64
CA PHE A 138 5.98 -4.19 1.45
C PHE A 138 7.25 -3.84 0.67
N CYS A 139 7.33 -2.63 0.10
CA CYS A 139 8.48 -2.13 -0.65
C CYS A 139 9.42 -1.26 0.22
N SER A 140 9.33 -1.37 1.54
CA SER A 140 10.05 -0.50 2.48
C SER A 140 11.57 -0.55 2.35
N SER A 141 12.15 -1.68 1.93
CA SER A 141 13.60 -1.80 1.70
C SER A 141 14.10 -0.81 0.64
N ALA A 142 13.26 -0.47 -0.34
CA ALA A 142 13.59 0.45 -1.41
C ALA A 142 13.73 1.90 -0.92
N LEU A 143 13.21 2.26 0.26
CA LEU A 143 13.36 3.58 0.85
C LEU A 143 14.84 3.93 1.09
N THR A 144 15.59 3.01 1.70
CA THR A 144 17.01 3.25 2.02
C THR A 144 17.83 3.41 0.73
N MET A 145 17.57 2.55 -0.25
CA MET A 145 18.23 2.59 -1.55
C MET A 145 17.91 3.87 -2.34
N ALA A 146 16.64 4.29 -2.38
CA ALA A 146 16.26 5.53 -3.05
C ALA A 146 16.87 6.76 -2.36
N LYS A 147 16.99 6.74 -1.03
CA LYS A 147 17.69 7.78 -0.27
C LYS A 147 19.18 7.88 -0.62
N GLU A 148 19.88 6.75 -0.83
CA GLU A 148 21.27 6.76 -1.30
C GLU A 148 21.43 7.39 -2.69
N LEU A 149 20.39 7.27 -3.53
CA LEU A 149 20.34 7.88 -4.85
C LEU A 149 19.87 9.35 -4.82
N GLY A 150 19.55 9.89 -3.64
CA GLY A 150 19.02 11.25 -3.49
C GLY A 150 17.59 11.43 -4.01
N ILE A 151 16.81 10.34 -4.11
CA ILE A 151 15.47 10.35 -4.69
C ILE A 151 14.41 10.53 -3.59
N PRO A 152 13.54 11.56 -3.67
CA PRO A 152 12.42 11.72 -2.74
C PRO A 152 11.48 10.52 -2.80
N THR A 153 11.17 9.92 -1.65
CA THR A 153 10.42 8.67 -1.57
C THR A 153 9.20 8.78 -0.66
N TYR A 154 8.05 8.35 -1.17
CA TYR A 154 6.74 8.47 -0.54
C TYR A 154 6.09 7.10 -0.38
N TYR A 155 5.36 6.88 0.71
CA TYR A 155 4.52 5.69 0.84
C TYR A 155 3.16 5.93 0.20
N PHE A 156 2.68 5.00 -0.64
CA PHE A 156 1.25 4.91 -0.96
C PHE A 156 0.59 3.91 -0.01
N TYR A 157 -0.21 4.43 0.91
CA TYR A 157 -0.82 3.69 1.99
C TYR A 157 -2.29 3.41 1.70
N THR A 158 -2.65 2.12 1.64
CA THR A 158 -3.96 1.66 1.12
C THR A 158 -4.96 1.26 2.19
N SER A 159 -4.64 1.50 3.47
CA SER A 159 -5.51 1.21 4.62
C SER A 159 -5.98 2.51 5.29
N SER A 160 -6.75 2.40 6.39
CA SER A 160 -7.33 3.54 7.09
C SER A 160 -6.31 4.37 7.86
N ALA A 161 -6.63 5.65 8.12
CA ALA A 161 -5.80 6.50 8.97
C ALA A 161 -5.67 5.95 10.40
N GLY A 162 -6.69 5.24 10.91
CA GLY A 162 -6.61 4.54 12.19
C GLY A 162 -5.50 3.48 12.24
N ALA A 163 -5.39 2.67 11.19
CA ALA A 163 -4.30 1.71 11.06
C ALA A 163 -2.95 2.41 10.85
N LEU A 164 -2.93 3.53 10.12
CA LEU A 164 -1.72 4.33 9.93
C LEU A 164 -1.16 4.85 11.27
N ALA A 165 -2.03 5.36 12.15
CA ALA A 165 -1.65 5.81 13.49
C ALA A 165 -1.02 4.68 14.32
N VAL A 166 -1.56 3.45 14.21
CA VAL A 166 -1.01 2.26 14.87
C VAL A 166 0.40 1.94 14.35
N PHE A 167 0.62 1.96 13.04
CA PHE A 167 1.94 1.67 12.46
C PHE A 167 2.98 2.75 12.78
N LEU A 168 2.60 4.04 12.73
CA LEU A 168 3.47 5.15 13.11
C LEU A 168 3.92 5.04 14.58
N TYR A 169 3.00 4.68 15.47
CA TYR A 169 3.26 4.57 16.91
C TYR A 169 3.88 3.23 17.33
N PHE A 170 4.02 2.28 16.40
CA PHE A 170 4.37 0.90 16.73
C PHE A 170 5.71 0.75 17.44
N GLN A 171 6.69 1.62 17.16
CA GLN A 171 7.98 1.59 17.86
C GLN A 171 7.81 1.70 19.39
N LYS A 172 6.93 2.58 19.87
CA LYS A 172 6.64 2.71 21.30
C LYS A 172 5.89 1.54 21.90
N ILE A 173 5.09 0.84 21.11
CA ILE A 173 4.48 -0.41 21.55
C ILE A 173 5.52 -1.52 21.64
N GLY A 174 6.40 -1.62 20.63
CA GLY A 174 7.47 -2.61 20.57
C GLY A 174 8.48 -2.53 21.72
N GLU A 175 8.68 -1.34 22.29
CA GLU A 175 9.52 -1.10 23.48
C GLU A 175 8.93 -1.67 24.78
N GLN A 176 7.61 -1.89 24.85
CA GLN A 176 6.93 -2.29 26.09
C GLN A 176 7.08 -3.78 26.42
N THR A 177 7.42 -4.61 25.44
CA THR A 177 7.49 -6.05 25.63
C THR A 177 8.45 -6.70 24.64
N THR A 178 9.03 -7.83 25.05
CA THR A 178 9.83 -8.70 24.19
C THR A 178 9.06 -9.93 23.71
N ASN A 179 7.82 -10.13 24.20
CA ASN A 179 7.01 -11.31 23.90
C ASN A 179 6.21 -11.12 22.60
N SER A 180 5.82 -12.23 21.98
CA SER A 180 4.89 -12.25 20.84
C SER A 180 3.49 -11.83 21.30
N PHE A 181 2.83 -10.95 20.54
CA PHE A 181 1.53 -10.39 20.93
C PHE A 181 0.41 -11.43 20.94
N LYS A 182 0.52 -12.50 20.15
CA LYS A 182 -0.40 -13.65 20.19
C LYS A 182 -0.50 -14.28 21.59
N ASP A 183 0.56 -14.21 22.39
CA ASP A 183 0.64 -14.82 23.71
C ASP A 183 0.20 -13.87 24.84
N LEU A 184 0.00 -12.59 24.54
CA LEU A 184 -0.31 -11.53 25.49
C LEU A 184 -1.82 -11.26 25.58
N THR A 185 -2.61 -12.28 25.91
CA THR A 185 -4.08 -12.26 25.82
C THR A 185 -4.78 -11.22 26.70
N GLU A 186 -4.16 -10.80 27.80
CA GLU A 186 -4.70 -9.79 28.73
C GLU A 186 -4.06 -8.40 28.54
N THR A 187 -3.08 -8.27 27.63
CA THR A 187 -2.39 -7.00 27.39
C THR A 187 -3.18 -6.14 26.41
N VAL A 188 -3.30 -4.85 26.76
CA VAL A 188 -3.94 -3.84 25.94
C VAL A 188 -2.95 -2.71 25.64
N PHE A 189 -2.98 -2.20 24.42
CA PHE A 189 -2.15 -1.11 23.94
C PHE A 189 -3.00 0.11 23.63
N GLU A 190 -2.57 1.25 24.14
CA GLU A 190 -3.17 2.55 23.85
C GLU A 190 -2.45 3.23 22.69
N PHE A 191 -3.21 3.87 21.81
CA PHE A 191 -2.69 4.56 20.64
C PHE A 191 -3.23 5.99 20.60
N PRO A 192 -2.40 6.98 20.23
CA PRO A 192 -2.85 8.36 20.08
C PRO A 192 -4.04 8.48 19.12
N GLY A 193 -5.10 9.15 19.56
CA GLY A 193 -6.30 9.43 18.76
C GLY A 193 -7.30 8.27 18.64
N LEU A 194 -6.91 7.02 18.96
CA LEU A 194 -7.84 5.90 18.99
C LEU A 194 -8.71 5.97 20.26
N LYS A 195 -10.03 5.79 20.08
CA LYS A 195 -10.99 5.86 21.20
C LYS A 195 -10.87 4.68 22.17
N SER A 196 -10.51 3.51 21.65
CA SER A 196 -10.43 2.26 22.40
C SER A 196 -9.03 1.68 22.29
N PRO A 197 -8.48 1.11 23.38
CA PRO A 197 -7.22 0.38 23.30
C PRO A 197 -7.41 -0.89 22.44
N LEU A 198 -6.30 -1.39 21.90
CA LEU A 198 -6.27 -2.66 21.15
C LEU A 198 -5.66 -3.75 22.03
N ASN A 199 -6.33 -4.90 22.11
CA ASN A 199 -5.72 -6.08 22.72
C ASN A 199 -4.54 -6.54 21.86
N ALA A 200 -3.47 -7.01 22.48
CA ALA A 200 -2.28 -7.46 21.76
C ALA A 200 -2.60 -8.52 20.68
N PRO A 201 -3.47 -9.53 20.91
CA PRO A 201 -3.83 -10.50 19.87
C PRO A 201 -4.71 -9.95 18.75
N HIS A 202 -5.25 -8.73 18.88
CA HIS A 202 -6.06 -8.07 17.85
C HIS A 202 -5.23 -7.13 16.96
N MET A 203 -3.92 -7.03 17.19
CA MET A 203 -3.00 -6.32 16.32
C MET A 203 -2.97 -6.97 14.93
N PRO A 204 -2.55 -6.22 13.87
CA PRO A 204 -2.40 -6.79 12.54
C PRO A 204 -1.58 -8.09 12.56
N GLU A 205 -2.03 -9.11 11.83
CA GLU A 205 -1.50 -10.48 11.85
C GLU A 205 0.05 -10.56 11.80
N PRO A 206 0.76 -9.83 10.92
CA PRO A 206 2.23 -9.88 10.90
C PRO A 206 2.90 -9.44 12.20
N MET A 207 2.21 -8.64 13.01
CA MET A 207 2.75 -8.08 14.26
C MET A 207 2.52 -9.02 15.45
N LEU A 208 1.93 -10.20 15.23
CA LEU A 208 1.53 -11.10 16.31
C LEU A 208 2.63 -12.03 16.78
N ASP A 209 3.51 -12.48 15.89
CA ASP A 209 4.47 -13.55 16.15
C ASP A 209 5.90 -13.16 15.81
N ARG A 210 6.75 -12.97 16.82
CA ARG A 210 8.16 -12.59 16.63
C ARG A 210 9.02 -13.68 16.01
N ASP A 211 8.55 -14.94 16.06
CA ASP A 211 9.21 -16.07 15.41
C ASP A 211 8.90 -16.12 13.90
N ASP A 212 7.88 -15.39 13.44
CA ASP A 212 7.56 -15.25 12.02
C ASP A 212 8.37 -14.09 11.40
N PRO A 213 9.07 -14.32 10.26
CA PRO A 213 9.83 -13.26 9.60
C PRO A 213 9.01 -12.00 9.26
N ALA A 214 7.70 -12.15 8.98
CA ALA A 214 6.82 -11.02 8.67
C ALA A 214 6.75 -9.99 9.79
N TYR A 215 6.97 -10.40 11.05
CA TYR A 215 7.03 -9.49 12.18
C TYR A 215 8.17 -8.49 12.03
N TRP A 216 9.36 -8.98 11.68
CA TRP A 216 10.54 -8.14 11.54
C TRP A 216 10.47 -7.26 10.30
N ASP A 217 9.83 -7.74 9.22
CA ASP A 217 9.53 -6.90 8.06
C ASP A 217 8.57 -5.77 8.41
N MET A 218 7.55 -6.03 9.23
CA MET A 218 6.65 -4.98 9.72
C MET A 218 7.33 -4.02 10.69
N VAL A 219 8.19 -4.50 11.60
CA VAL A 219 9.03 -3.63 12.44
C VAL A 219 9.90 -2.73 11.57
N TYR A 220 10.49 -3.29 10.50
CA TYR A 220 11.29 -2.54 9.54
C TYR A 220 10.44 -1.47 8.85
N PHE A 221 9.28 -1.82 8.30
CA PHE A 221 8.34 -0.85 7.71
C PHE A 221 7.98 0.27 8.70
N CYS A 222 7.52 -0.06 9.90
CA CYS A 222 7.11 0.94 10.91
C CYS A 222 8.26 1.86 11.31
N THR A 223 9.49 1.35 11.33
CA THR A 223 10.70 2.12 11.63
C THR A 223 11.12 3.07 10.50
N HIS A 224 10.70 2.79 9.28
CA HIS A 224 11.06 3.55 8.08
C HIS A 224 9.94 4.48 7.60
N LEU A 225 8.68 4.16 7.93
CA LEU A 225 7.51 4.95 7.58
C LEU A 225 7.64 6.44 7.97
N PRO A 226 8.05 6.81 9.20
CA PRO A 226 8.26 8.22 9.56
C PRO A 226 9.44 8.89 8.86
N LYS A 227 10.35 8.13 8.26
CA LYS A 227 11.56 8.63 7.58
C LYS A 227 11.35 8.93 6.10
N SER A 228 10.15 8.68 5.58
CA SER A 228 9.77 9.00 4.20
C SER A 228 9.60 10.51 4.00
N ASN A 229 9.58 10.94 2.73
CA ASN A 229 9.31 12.33 2.37
C ASN A 229 7.82 12.71 2.50
N GLY A 230 6.94 11.72 2.65
CA GLY A 230 5.51 11.91 2.79
C GLY A 230 4.75 10.59 2.65
N ILE A 231 3.48 10.62 3.03
CA ILE A 231 2.56 9.49 2.95
C ILE A 231 1.36 9.92 2.12
N ILE A 232 1.00 9.13 1.12
CA ILE A 232 -0.18 9.31 0.29
C ILE A 232 -1.18 8.22 0.70
N ALA A 233 -2.25 8.61 1.38
CA ALA A 233 -3.23 7.69 1.95
C ALA A 233 -4.50 7.61 1.08
N ASN A 234 -4.92 6.39 0.78
CA ASN A 234 -6.18 6.13 0.09
C ASN A 234 -7.38 6.20 1.06
N THR A 235 -7.59 7.36 1.64
CA THR A 235 -8.73 7.70 2.50
C THR A 235 -9.01 9.21 2.41
N PHE A 236 -10.05 9.69 3.06
CA PHE A 236 -10.44 11.11 3.11
C PHE A 236 -10.86 11.50 4.53
N GLU A 237 -10.79 12.80 4.84
CA GLU A 237 -10.91 13.30 6.21
C GLU A 237 -12.26 12.95 6.85
N GLU A 238 -13.36 13.03 6.11
CA GLU A 238 -14.70 12.76 6.60
C GLU A 238 -14.98 11.27 6.89
N LEU A 239 -14.17 10.36 6.33
CA LEU A 239 -14.27 8.92 6.62
C LEU A 239 -13.59 8.55 7.94
N GLU A 240 -12.56 9.29 8.32
CA GLU A 240 -11.66 8.92 9.40
C GLU A 240 -12.03 9.62 10.72
N PRO A 241 -11.76 9.01 11.88
CA PRO A 241 -12.05 9.66 13.16
C PRO A 241 -11.25 10.97 13.32
N PRO A 242 -11.89 12.11 13.65
CA PRO A 242 -11.18 13.39 13.77
C PRO A 242 -10.06 13.40 14.81
N ALA A 243 -10.18 12.59 15.86
CA ALA A 243 -9.15 12.44 16.88
C ALA A 243 -7.88 11.74 16.34
N VAL A 244 -8.04 10.79 15.42
CA VAL A 244 -6.93 10.10 14.75
C VAL A 244 -6.20 11.06 13.82
N LEU A 245 -6.94 11.78 12.97
CA LEU A 245 -6.36 12.76 12.05
C LEU A 245 -5.55 13.83 12.80
N LYS A 246 -6.11 14.36 13.90
CA LYS A 246 -5.41 15.32 14.78
C LYS A 246 -4.18 14.73 15.46
N ALA A 247 -4.23 13.45 15.85
CA ALA A 247 -3.09 12.80 16.49
C ALA A 247 -1.92 12.61 15.51
N ILE A 248 -2.21 12.22 14.26
CA ILE A 248 -1.22 12.11 13.19
C ILE A 248 -0.65 13.50 12.87
N ALA A 249 -1.50 14.46 12.52
CA ALA A 249 -1.06 15.81 12.14
C ALA A 249 -0.33 16.55 13.28
N GLY A 250 -0.69 16.29 14.54
CA GLY A 250 -0.07 16.84 15.73
C GLY A 250 1.23 16.14 16.16
N GLY A 251 1.70 15.13 15.42
CA GLY A 251 2.94 14.43 15.71
C GLY A 251 2.87 13.42 16.87
N LEU A 252 1.68 13.16 17.42
CA LEU A 252 1.54 12.31 18.61
C LEU A 252 1.84 10.83 18.30
N CYS A 253 1.64 10.41 17.05
CA CYS A 253 1.90 9.04 16.61
C CYS A 253 3.39 8.78 16.36
N VAL A 254 4.26 9.80 16.31
CA VAL A 254 5.72 9.64 16.13
C VAL A 254 6.43 10.49 17.20
N PRO A 255 6.52 10.02 18.46
CA PRO A 255 6.95 10.88 19.56
C PRO A 255 8.42 11.32 19.50
N ASP A 256 9.29 10.55 18.83
CA ASP A 256 10.73 10.80 18.80
C ASP A 256 11.23 11.40 17.46
N ALA A 257 10.33 11.71 16.53
CA ALA A 257 10.69 12.26 15.22
C ALA A 257 9.54 13.08 14.60
N PRO A 258 9.81 13.95 13.60
CA PRO A 258 8.76 14.60 12.85
C PRO A 258 7.83 13.59 12.18
N THR A 259 6.52 13.83 12.22
CA THR A 259 5.57 13.05 11.42
C THR A 259 5.62 13.53 9.97
N PRO A 260 5.81 12.64 8.99
CA PRO A 260 5.76 13.02 7.58
C PRO A 260 4.35 13.51 7.22
N TYR A 261 4.27 14.45 6.29
CA TYR A 261 2.97 14.96 5.83
C TYR A 261 2.15 13.84 5.19
N VAL A 262 0.85 13.81 5.48
CA VAL A 262 -0.08 12.81 4.96
C VAL A 262 -1.06 13.45 3.98
N HIS A 263 -1.01 13.04 2.72
CA HIS A 263 -1.93 13.44 1.65
C HIS A 263 -3.10 12.46 1.60
N TYR A 264 -4.29 12.90 2.01
CA TYR A 264 -5.52 12.10 1.94
C TYR A 264 -6.17 12.29 0.56
N ILE A 265 -6.06 11.30 -0.32
CA ILE A 265 -6.48 11.43 -1.74
C ILE A 265 -7.60 10.45 -2.14
N GLY A 266 -8.14 9.73 -1.17
CA GLY A 266 -9.16 8.72 -1.39
C GLY A 266 -10.57 9.30 -1.56
N PRO A 267 -11.55 8.46 -1.91
CA PRO A 267 -11.41 7.02 -2.15
C PRO A 267 -11.00 6.71 -3.60
N LEU A 268 -9.83 6.09 -3.77
CA LEU A 268 -9.36 5.52 -5.02
C LEU A 268 -9.91 4.08 -5.11
N ILE A 269 -10.86 3.89 -6.02
CA ILE A 269 -11.56 2.63 -6.24
C ILE A 269 -11.34 2.24 -7.71
N SER A 270 -11.13 0.95 -7.98
CA SER A 270 -11.05 0.47 -9.37
C SER A 270 -12.34 0.79 -10.11
N GLU A 271 -12.21 1.20 -11.37
CA GLU A 271 -13.34 1.21 -12.30
C GLU A 271 -13.94 -0.20 -12.41
N GLU A 272 -15.22 -0.26 -12.77
CA GLU A 272 -15.91 -1.53 -12.95
C GLU A 272 -15.12 -2.39 -13.92
N LYS A 273 -14.87 -3.64 -13.51
CA LYS A 273 -14.51 -4.64 -14.50
C LYS A 273 -15.71 -4.70 -15.43
N GLU A 274 -15.48 -4.49 -16.73
CA GLU A 274 -16.20 -5.27 -17.73
C GLU A 274 -15.95 -6.72 -17.31
N PHE A 275 -16.85 -7.28 -16.51
CA PHE A 275 -16.89 -8.72 -16.29
C PHE A 275 -17.07 -9.26 -17.71
N GLY A 276 -16.00 -9.82 -18.28
CA GLY A 276 -16.12 -10.46 -19.57
C GLY A 276 -17.24 -11.48 -19.46
N ASP A 277 -18.28 -11.32 -20.28
CA ASP A 277 -19.49 -12.14 -20.46
C ASP A 277 -19.45 -13.48 -19.74
N SER A 278 -19.56 -13.47 -18.42
CA SER A 278 -19.72 -14.70 -17.65
C SER A 278 -21.19 -14.74 -17.28
N ALA A 279 -21.92 -15.71 -17.84
CA ALA A 279 -23.35 -15.89 -17.59
C ALA A 279 -23.71 -15.84 -16.09
N GLU A 280 -22.81 -16.33 -15.23
CA GLU A 280 -22.98 -16.33 -13.76
C GLU A 280 -23.04 -14.92 -13.14
N ALA A 281 -22.37 -13.92 -13.72
CA ALA A 281 -22.41 -12.53 -13.23
C ALA A 281 -23.71 -11.82 -13.64
N GLU A 282 -24.17 -12.05 -14.87
CA GLU A 282 -25.48 -11.59 -15.35
C GLU A 282 -26.62 -12.20 -14.55
N ASP A 283 -26.53 -13.49 -14.18
CA ASP A 283 -27.52 -14.18 -13.37
C ASP A 283 -27.66 -13.56 -11.96
N CYS A 284 -26.54 -13.22 -11.32
CA CYS A 284 -26.53 -12.61 -9.98
C CYS A 284 -27.17 -11.21 -9.98
N LEU A 285 -26.86 -10.38 -10.98
CA LEU A 285 -27.40 -9.02 -11.08
C LEU A 285 -28.89 -9.04 -11.45
N SER A 286 -29.28 -9.90 -12.40
CA SER A 286 -30.68 -10.08 -12.79
C SER A 286 -31.55 -10.61 -11.64
N TRP A 287 -30.97 -11.45 -10.76
CA TRP A 287 -31.64 -11.87 -9.52
C TRP A 287 -31.78 -10.72 -8.53
N LEU A 288 -30.75 -9.86 -8.39
CA LEU A 288 -30.77 -8.70 -7.50
C LEU A 288 -31.84 -7.68 -7.89
N ASP A 289 -32.04 -7.47 -9.20
CA ASP A 289 -33.07 -6.56 -9.75
C ASP A 289 -34.50 -6.96 -9.38
N GLN A 290 -34.72 -8.24 -9.09
CA GLN A 290 -36.04 -8.76 -8.68
C GLN A 290 -36.31 -8.58 -7.18
N GLN A 291 -35.31 -8.16 -6.39
CA GLN A 291 -35.45 -8.03 -4.93
C GLN A 291 -35.93 -6.63 -4.54
N PRO A 292 -36.72 -6.49 -3.46
CA PRO A 292 -37.07 -5.18 -2.92
C PRO A 292 -35.83 -4.34 -2.57
N SER A 293 -35.96 -3.01 -2.66
CA SER A 293 -34.87 -2.11 -2.30
C SER A 293 -34.40 -2.34 -0.86
N ARG A 294 -33.08 -2.50 -0.68
CA ARG A 294 -32.42 -2.71 0.63
C ARG A 294 -32.83 -3.98 1.37
N SER A 295 -33.30 -5.04 0.68
CA SER A 295 -33.66 -6.32 1.31
C SER A 295 -32.58 -7.40 1.25
N VAL A 296 -31.53 -7.20 0.47
CA VAL A 296 -30.46 -8.19 0.26
C VAL A 296 -29.24 -7.86 1.12
N VAL A 297 -28.65 -8.88 1.72
CA VAL A 297 -27.36 -8.80 2.42
C VAL A 297 -26.29 -9.39 1.51
N PHE A 298 -25.26 -8.60 1.19
CA PHE A 298 -24.10 -9.08 0.44
C PHE A 298 -23.02 -9.61 1.39
N LEU A 299 -22.53 -10.82 1.13
CA LEU A 299 -21.49 -11.50 1.90
C LEU A 299 -20.31 -11.78 0.99
N CYS A 300 -19.14 -11.19 1.28
CA CYS A 300 -17.92 -11.38 0.50
C CYS A 300 -16.70 -11.32 1.42
N PHE A 301 -15.85 -12.35 1.34
CA PHE A 301 -14.66 -12.53 2.17
C PHE A 301 -13.36 -12.25 1.40
N GLY A 302 -13.45 -11.56 0.27
CA GLY A 302 -12.34 -11.38 -0.66
C GLY A 302 -11.99 -12.68 -1.39
N ASN A 303 -10.80 -12.75 -1.99
CA ASN A 303 -10.33 -13.93 -2.72
C ASN A 303 -9.19 -14.69 -2.01
N ARG A 304 -9.03 -14.46 -0.69
CA ARG A 304 -8.07 -15.21 0.13
C ARG A 304 -8.40 -16.69 0.12
#